data_AF-A0A0S8IZX5-F1
#
_entry.id   AF-A0A0S8IZX5-F1
#
_cell.length_a   1.000
_cell.length_b   1.000
_cell.length_c   1.000
_cell.angle_alpha   90.00
_cell.angle_beta   90.00
_cell.angle_gamma   90.00
#
_symmetry.space_group_name_H-M   'P 1'
#
loop_
_entity.id
_entity.type
_entity.pdbx_description
1 polymer ?
#
loop_
_entity_poly.entity_id
_entity_poly.type
_entity_poly.pdbx_seq_one_letter_code
_entity_poly.pdbx_strand_id
1 'polypeptide(L)'
;MRQLSLLAIGFLILGGFLLIFAAEVQASIPVRASISGVINSDSLIATASGSLDTSTGYLDGNVTFDSVPSGYHPAASLSCLLCVICCIGAHAVNGGENLLELSEGNYSAERVLNYSTGDILSVSDTVWTDNDTLKYESEWNGTYTGPTNLTRILPYKQYMTPGGPGVVAFEGFGTVRTGDPLLTDIRVEWSGSYTLHNEAELDSSQVSTISHEFTWDGTTYHVWGYSTIEPAYPHPTLTQWGLIVLVVLIVSSSVFILLRRRKAALPV
;
A
#
# COMPACT_ATOMS: atom_id res chain seq x y z
N MET A 1 -9.59 -16.96 46.35
CA MET A 1 -10.40 -17.37 45.18
C MET A 1 -9.65 -17.03 43.90
N ARG A 2 -9.34 -18.07 43.11
CA ARG A 2 -8.96 -18.17 41.67
C ARG A 2 -7.75 -17.33 41.16
N GLN A 3 -6.58 -17.94 40.91
CA GLN A 3 -6.09 -18.71 39.71
C GLN A 3 -5.50 -17.79 38.61
N LEU A 4 -4.17 -17.70 38.42
CA LEU A 4 -3.26 -18.49 37.52
C LEU A 4 -3.57 -18.28 36.02
N SER A 5 -2.66 -17.86 35.10
CA SER A 5 -1.37 -18.44 34.66
C SER A 5 -0.67 -17.46 33.66
N LEU A 6 0.64 -17.09 33.70
CA LEU A 6 1.88 -17.76 33.22
C LEU A 6 1.87 -18.08 31.70
N LEU A 7 2.75 -17.52 30.85
CA LEU A 7 4.12 -17.95 30.49
C LEU A 7 4.69 -16.95 29.43
N ALA A 8 5.99 -16.71 29.19
CA ALA A 8 7.23 -17.34 29.62
C ALA A 8 8.40 -16.34 29.52
N ILE A 9 9.22 -16.23 30.57
CA ILE A 9 10.57 -15.64 30.50
C ILE A 9 11.52 -16.77 30.90
N GLY A 10 12.29 -17.27 29.93
CA GLY A 10 13.34 -18.26 30.18
C GLY A 10 14.57 -17.57 30.77
N PHE A 11 14.91 -17.91 32.01
CA PHE A 11 16.15 -17.49 32.66
C PHE A 11 17.22 -18.58 32.50
N LEU A 12 18.34 -18.23 31.87
CA LEU A 12 19.58 -18.99 31.89
C LEU A 12 20.67 -18.06 32.43
N ILE A 13 21.15 -18.33 33.64
CA ILE A 13 22.32 -17.67 34.22
C ILE A 13 23.49 -18.62 34.08
N LEU A 14 24.49 -18.25 33.26
CA LEU A 14 25.91 -18.41 33.57
C LEU A 14 26.76 -17.62 32.55
N GLY A 15 27.38 -16.53 33.00
CA GLY A 15 28.60 -15.94 32.42
C GLY A 15 28.53 -15.38 30.99
N GLY A 16 27.98 -14.18 30.81
CA GLY A 16 28.12 -13.42 29.57
C GLY A 16 27.10 -12.30 29.50
N PHE A 17 27.54 -11.09 29.20
CA PHE A 17 26.73 -9.86 29.06
C PHE A 17 25.34 -10.12 28.47
N LEU A 18 24.28 -9.91 29.27
CA LEU A 18 22.90 -9.97 28.83
C LEU A 18 22.49 -8.58 28.33
N LEU A 19 22.57 -8.35 27.02
CA LEU A 19 21.91 -7.23 26.36
C LEU A 19 20.42 -7.58 26.25
N ILE A 20 19.60 -6.97 27.11
CA ILE A 20 18.15 -6.99 26.96
C ILE A 20 17.82 -5.93 25.91
N PHE A 21 17.54 -6.36 24.68
CA PHE A 21 16.86 -5.50 23.71
C PHE A 21 15.40 -5.44 24.12
N ALA A 22 15.01 -4.36 24.80
CA ALA A 22 13.60 -3.98 24.82
C ALA A 22 13.25 -3.64 23.37
N ALA A 23 12.41 -4.45 22.73
CA ALA A 23 11.77 -4.04 21.49
C ALA A 23 10.92 -2.82 21.85
N GLU A 24 11.35 -1.65 21.39
CA GLU A 24 10.58 -0.42 21.50
C GLU A 24 9.29 -0.66 20.72
N VAL A 25 8.17 -0.77 21.44
CA VAL A 25 6.85 -0.79 20.81
C VAL A 25 6.69 0.59 20.22
N GLN A 26 6.96 0.72 18.92
CA GLN A 26 6.79 1.99 18.23
C GLN A 26 5.30 2.36 18.33
N ALA A 27 5.03 3.48 18.98
CA ALA A 27 3.67 3.93 19.23
C ALA A 27 2.96 4.20 17.91
N SER A 28 1.71 3.76 17.81
CA SER A 28 0.90 4.07 16.63
C SER A 28 0.78 5.59 16.45
N ILE A 29 0.96 6.03 15.21
CA ILE A 29 0.92 7.43 14.76
C ILE A 29 -0.54 7.85 14.61
N PRO A 30 -1.02 8.85 15.36
CA PRO A 30 -2.34 9.41 15.16
C PRO A 30 -2.47 10.03 13.77
N VAL A 31 -3.61 9.80 13.12
CA VAL A 31 -3.95 10.37 11.81
C VAL A 31 -5.12 11.33 11.95
N ARG A 32 -5.06 12.46 11.25
CA ARG A 32 -6.17 13.42 11.11
C ARG A 32 -6.27 13.93 9.68
N ALA A 33 -7.50 14.17 9.22
CA ALA A 33 -7.71 14.74 7.90
C ALA A 33 -8.88 15.69 7.79
N SER A 34 -8.78 16.61 6.83
CA SER A 34 -9.90 17.37 6.30
C SER A 34 -10.06 17.04 4.82
N ILE A 35 -11.27 16.70 4.41
CA ILE A 35 -11.61 16.29 3.06
C ILE A 35 -12.70 17.23 2.56
N SER A 36 -12.46 17.84 1.41
CA SER A 36 -13.41 18.72 0.76
C SER A 36 -13.42 18.50 -0.75
N GLY A 37 -14.49 18.91 -1.42
CA GLY A 37 -14.54 18.77 -2.86
C GLY A 37 -15.94 18.83 -3.45
N VAL A 38 -16.00 18.51 -4.74
CA VAL A 38 -17.23 18.46 -5.52
C VAL A 38 -17.24 17.19 -6.37
N ILE A 39 -18.26 16.34 -6.20
CA ILE A 39 -18.49 15.18 -7.08
C ILE A 39 -19.90 15.30 -7.64
N ASN A 40 -20.03 15.17 -8.96
CA ASN A 40 -21.31 15.35 -9.67
C ASN A 40 -22.00 16.71 -9.42
N SER A 41 -21.22 17.76 -9.15
CA SER A 41 -21.72 19.09 -8.75
C SER A 41 -22.27 19.20 -7.32
N ASP A 42 -22.29 18.10 -6.55
CA ASP A 42 -22.65 18.09 -5.13
C ASP A 42 -21.40 18.19 -4.26
N SER A 43 -21.53 18.81 -3.08
CA SER A 43 -20.42 18.95 -2.14
C SER A 43 -20.04 17.64 -1.48
N LEU A 44 -18.72 17.41 -1.36
CA LEU A 44 -18.12 16.42 -0.46
C LEU A 44 -17.44 17.18 0.67
N ILE A 45 -17.83 16.94 1.92
CA ILE A 45 -17.22 17.55 3.11
C ILE A 45 -17.14 16.48 4.20
N ALA A 46 -15.94 16.19 4.67
CA ALA A 46 -15.71 15.21 5.71
C ALA A 46 -14.46 15.51 6.53
N THR A 47 -14.40 14.93 7.73
CA THR A 47 -13.18 14.86 8.54
C THR A 47 -12.79 13.41 8.74
N ALA A 48 -11.49 13.13 8.89
CA ALA A 48 -11.02 11.78 9.19
C ALA A 48 -10.14 11.75 10.43
N SER A 49 -10.17 10.61 11.13
CA SER A 49 -9.33 10.35 12.28
C SER A 49 -8.99 8.87 12.38
N GLY A 50 -7.78 8.54 12.83
CA GLY A 50 -7.37 7.15 12.95
C GLY A 50 -6.01 6.98 13.60
N SER A 51 -5.45 5.80 13.42
CA SER A 51 -4.16 5.38 13.95
C SER A 51 -3.45 4.52 12.91
N LEU A 52 -2.17 4.81 12.68
CA LEU A 52 -1.29 4.10 11.76
C LEU A 52 -0.15 3.43 12.53
N ASP A 53 0.17 2.19 12.22
CA ASP A 53 1.33 1.49 12.75
C ASP A 53 2.23 1.05 11.59
N THR A 54 3.36 1.74 11.40
CA THR A 54 4.32 1.45 10.33
C THR A 54 5.11 0.15 10.55
N SER A 55 5.16 -0.34 11.79
CA SER A 55 5.83 -1.60 12.12
C SER A 55 5.06 -2.83 11.65
N THR A 56 3.75 -2.69 11.42
CA THR A 56 2.87 -3.74 10.89
C THR A 56 2.18 -3.35 9.59
N GLY A 57 2.20 -2.06 9.24
CA GLY A 57 1.47 -1.49 8.11
C GLY A 57 -0.02 -1.36 8.37
N TYR A 58 -0.44 -1.50 9.63
CA TYR A 58 -1.84 -1.49 10.00
C TYR A 58 -2.39 -0.05 10.08
N LEU A 59 -3.55 0.16 9.48
CA LEU A 59 -4.37 1.36 9.68
C LEU A 59 -5.72 0.94 10.28
N ASP A 60 -6.22 1.77 11.19
CA ASP A 60 -7.63 1.83 11.58
C ASP A 60 -8.07 3.30 11.61
N GLY A 61 -9.13 3.66 10.88
CA GLY A 61 -9.61 5.03 10.86
C GLY A 61 -11.04 5.21 10.38
N ASN A 62 -11.64 6.33 10.78
CA ASN A 62 -12.98 6.75 10.42
C ASN A 62 -12.94 8.02 9.58
N VAL A 63 -13.82 8.09 8.59
CA VAL A 63 -14.17 9.31 7.86
C VAL A 63 -15.62 9.64 8.18
N THR A 64 -15.87 10.80 8.76
CA THR A 64 -17.21 11.29 9.13
C THR A 64 -17.60 12.42 8.19
N PHE A 65 -18.75 12.26 7.54
CA PHE A 65 -19.23 13.16 6.49
C PHE A 65 -20.23 14.16 7.04
N ASP A 66 -19.94 15.45 6.81
CA ASP A 66 -20.93 16.52 6.96
C ASP A 66 -21.79 16.63 5.69
N SER A 67 -21.21 16.29 4.54
CA SER A 67 -21.89 16.26 3.25
C SER A 67 -21.28 15.17 2.36
N VAL A 68 -22.15 14.33 1.78
CA VAL A 68 -21.77 13.30 0.82
C VAL A 68 -22.66 13.42 -0.44
N PRO A 69 -22.07 13.46 -1.64
CA PRO A 69 -22.81 13.55 -2.90
C PRO A 69 -23.84 12.43 -3.07
N SER A 70 -25.02 12.79 -3.58
CA SER A 70 -26.08 11.81 -3.83
C SER A 70 -25.67 10.89 -4.98
N GLY A 71 -25.50 9.60 -4.70
CA GLY A 71 -24.99 8.64 -5.69
C GLY A 71 -23.49 8.33 -5.60
N TYR A 72 -22.79 8.87 -4.60
CA TYR A 72 -21.41 8.48 -4.30
C TYR A 72 -21.36 7.54 -3.11
N HIS A 73 -20.54 6.50 -3.20
CA HIS A 73 -20.21 5.62 -2.08
C HIS A 73 -18.71 5.75 -1.76
N PRO A 74 -18.30 6.00 -0.50
CA PRO A 74 -16.90 6.23 -0.14
C PRO A 74 -15.91 5.16 -0.64
N ALA A 75 -16.31 3.88 -0.59
CA ALA A 75 -15.50 2.75 -1.10
C ALA A 75 -15.21 2.81 -2.61
N ALA A 76 -15.91 3.64 -3.39
CA ALA A 76 -15.61 3.87 -4.81
C ALA A 76 -14.23 4.52 -4.99
N SER A 77 -13.73 5.21 -3.96
CA SER A 77 -12.39 5.77 -3.93
C SER A 77 -11.35 4.81 -3.32
N LEU A 78 -11.67 3.52 -3.18
CA LEU A 78 -10.84 2.56 -2.45
C LEU A 78 -10.60 3.06 -1.02
N SER A 79 -9.35 3.07 -0.54
CA SER A 79 -8.97 3.71 0.71
C SER A 79 -8.46 5.15 0.55
N CYS A 80 -8.62 5.78 -0.63
CA CYS A 80 -8.02 7.08 -0.91
C CYS A 80 -8.58 8.22 -0.05
N LEU A 81 -9.76 8.06 0.57
CA LEU A 81 -10.25 9.03 1.57
C LEU A 81 -9.40 9.03 2.84
N LEU A 82 -8.73 7.92 3.16
CA LEU A 82 -7.71 7.74 4.20
C LEU A 82 -6.42 7.16 3.56
N CYS A 83 -5.80 7.96 2.68
CA CYS A 83 -4.63 7.59 1.87
C CYS A 83 -3.51 6.90 2.61
N VAL A 84 -3.40 7.20 3.91
CA VAL A 84 -2.29 6.80 4.79
C VAL A 84 -2.04 5.29 4.80
N ILE A 85 -3.07 4.47 4.52
CA ILE A 85 -2.93 3.00 4.40
C ILE A 85 -2.20 2.55 3.14
N CYS A 86 -2.07 3.39 2.11
CA CYS A 86 -1.51 2.96 0.83
C CYS A 86 0.01 2.85 0.93
N CYS A 87 0.75 3.89 0.52
CA CYS A 87 2.21 3.87 0.49
C CYS A 87 2.85 4.77 1.55
N ILE A 88 2.02 5.44 2.35
CA ILE A 88 2.48 6.44 3.31
C ILE A 88 3.00 5.74 4.54
N GLY A 89 2.16 4.95 5.20
CA GLY A 89 2.52 4.18 6.38
C GLY A 89 2.76 2.70 6.14
N ALA A 90 3.02 2.29 4.90
CA ALA A 90 3.20 0.88 4.58
C ALA A 90 4.38 0.27 5.35
N HIS A 91 4.22 -0.98 5.79
CA HIS A 91 5.30 -1.71 6.42
C HIS A 91 6.41 -1.99 5.39
N ALA A 92 7.56 -1.36 5.59
CA ALA A 92 8.74 -1.59 4.78
C ALA A 92 9.28 -3.01 5.01
N VAL A 93 9.31 -3.81 3.95
CA VAL A 93 9.90 -5.17 3.94
C VAL A 93 10.93 -5.27 2.84
N ASN A 94 11.93 -6.15 3.01
CA ASN A 94 12.96 -6.40 1.99
C ASN A 94 13.69 -5.15 1.48
N GLY A 95 13.82 -4.11 2.31
CA GLY A 95 14.42 -2.82 1.92
C GLY A 95 13.46 -1.89 1.18
N GLY A 96 12.16 -2.07 1.33
CA GLY A 96 11.17 -1.15 0.78
C GLY A 96 11.21 0.21 1.46
N GLU A 97 10.76 1.23 0.75
CA GLU A 97 10.77 2.62 1.20
C GLU A 97 9.33 3.16 1.21
N ASN A 98 8.79 3.50 2.38
CA ASN A 98 7.48 4.15 2.50
C ASN A 98 7.61 5.68 2.41
N LEU A 99 6.55 6.37 2.01
CA LEU A 99 6.59 7.83 1.83
C LEU A 99 6.75 8.57 3.16
N LEU A 100 6.23 8.05 4.27
CA LEU A 100 6.35 8.73 5.56
C LEU A 100 7.80 8.87 5.99
N GLU A 101 8.59 7.79 5.89
CA GLU A 101 10.03 7.82 6.15
C GLU A 101 10.78 8.64 5.11
N LEU A 102 10.48 8.46 3.82
CA LEU A 102 11.18 9.13 2.73
C LEU A 102 10.98 10.66 2.75
N SER A 103 9.79 11.12 3.07
CA SER A 103 9.41 12.55 3.06
C SER A 103 9.43 13.21 4.43
N GLU A 104 9.75 12.47 5.49
CA GLU A 104 9.56 12.88 6.89
C GLU A 104 8.10 13.30 7.19
N GLY A 105 7.16 12.68 6.47
CA GLY A 105 5.74 12.96 6.54
C GLY A 105 5.33 14.30 5.95
N ASN A 106 6.15 14.90 5.06
CA ASN A 106 5.86 16.20 4.45
C ASN A 106 5.95 16.16 2.92
N TYR A 107 4.79 16.11 2.26
CA TYR A 107 4.69 16.04 0.80
C TYR A 107 3.31 16.48 0.31
N SER A 108 3.23 16.72 -1.00
CA SER A 108 1.97 16.92 -1.71
C SER A 108 1.74 15.77 -2.70
N ALA A 109 0.49 15.48 -3.03
CA ALA A 109 0.15 14.48 -4.03
C ALA A 109 -0.89 15.03 -5.01
N GLU A 110 -0.77 14.65 -6.27
CA GLU A 110 -1.83 14.81 -7.27
C GLU A 110 -2.12 13.45 -7.90
N ARG A 111 -3.39 13.12 -8.06
CA ARG A 111 -3.81 11.87 -8.70
C ARG A 111 -5.13 11.98 -9.42
N VAL A 112 -5.30 11.06 -10.36
CA VAL A 112 -6.53 10.86 -11.12
C VAL A 112 -6.97 9.42 -10.94
N LEU A 113 -8.24 9.21 -10.60
CA LEU A 113 -8.93 7.93 -10.53
C LEU A 113 -9.83 7.81 -11.77
N ASN A 114 -9.54 6.84 -12.62
CA ASN A 114 -10.29 6.51 -13.82
C ASN A 114 -11.13 5.25 -13.54
N TYR A 115 -12.44 5.36 -13.74
CA TYR A 115 -13.38 4.29 -13.50
C TYR A 115 -13.69 3.54 -14.80
N SER A 116 -13.97 2.24 -14.70
CA SER A 116 -14.43 1.44 -15.85
C SER A 116 -15.76 1.92 -16.46
N THR A 117 -16.49 2.78 -15.75
CA THR A 117 -17.70 3.48 -16.23
C THR A 117 -17.38 4.65 -17.17
N GLY A 118 -16.12 5.08 -17.24
CA GLY A 118 -15.69 6.30 -17.94
C GLY A 118 -15.69 7.55 -17.05
N ASP A 119 -16.09 7.43 -15.79
CA ASP A 119 -16.01 8.50 -14.80
C ASP A 119 -14.57 8.80 -14.39
N ILE A 120 -14.34 10.03 -13.91
CA ILE A 120 -13.02 10.49 -13.47
C ILE A 120 -13.15 11.31 -12.19
N LEU A 121 -12.34 10.98 -11.17
CA LEU A 121 -12.10 11.84 -10.01
C LEU A 121 -10.64 12.29 -9.98
N SER A 122 -10.40 13.57 -9.76
CA SER A 122 -9.08 14.14 -9.48
C SER A 122 -8.97 14.46 -8.00
N VAL A 123 -7.79 14.24 -7.44
CA VAL A 123 -7.52 14.48 -6.02
C VAL A 123 -6.18 15.17 -5.86
N SER A 124 -6.17 16.21 -5.04
CA SER A 124 -4.97 16.90 -4.60
C SER A 124 -4.86 16.79 -3.08
N ASP A 125 -3.72 16.32 -2.60
CA ASP A 125 -3.47 16.11 -1.18
C ASP A 125 -2.26 16.94 -0.73
N THR A 126 -2.31 17.46 0.50
CA THR A 126 -1.16 18.00 1.22
C THR A 126 -1.04 17.28 2.55
N VAL A 127 0.14 16.74 2.84
CA VAL A 127 0.41 15.91 4.01
C VAL A 127 1.56 16.50 4.79
N TRP A 128 1.41 16.59 6.11
CA TRP A 128 2.44 17.09 7.01
C TRP A 128 2.34 16.42 8.38
N THR A 129 3.45 16.39 9.12
CA THR A 129 3.47 15.97 10.52
C THR A 129 3.40 17.18 11.43
N ASP A 130 2.53 17.14 12.43
CA ASP A 130 2.41 18.18 13.48
C ASP A 130 2.19 17.53 14.85
N ASN A 131 3.11 17.75 15.79
CA ASN A 131 3.10 17.16 17.13
C ASN A 131 2.85 15.64 17.11
N ASP A 132 3.68 14.90 16.37
CA ASP A 132 3.61 13.44 16.17
C ASP A 132 2.29 12.92 15.56
N THR A 133 1.44 13.83 15.06
CA THR A 133 0.22 13.49 14.33
C THR A 133 0.44 13.69 12.84
N LEU A 134 0.15 12.67 12.05
CA LEU A 134 0.12 12.79 10.60
C LEU A 134 -1.19 13.44 10.17
N LYS A 135 -1.09 14.61 9.55
CA LYS A 135 -2.22 15.40 9.07
C LYS A 135 -2.24 15.42 7.56
N TYR A 136 -3.42 15.42 6.96
CA TYR A 136 -3.55 15.76 5.56
C TYR A 136 -4.83 16.51 5.23
N GLU A 137 -4.74 17.34 4.20
CA GLU A 137 -5.86 18.00 3.55
C GLU A 137 -6.02 17.41 2.15
N SER A 138 -7.27 17.17 1.76
CA SER A 138 -7.60 16.52 0.50
C SER A 138 -8.71 17.29 -0.22
N GLU A 139 -8.45 17.64 -1.48
CA GLU A 139 -9.41 18.27 -2.38
C GLU A 139 -9.81 17.30 -3.49
N TRP A 140 -11.11 17.05 -3.63
CA TRP A 140 -11.68 16.10 -4.59
C TRP A 140 -12.51 16.81 -5.64
N ASN A 141 -12.34 16.45 -6.91
CA ASN A 141 -13.17 17.00 -7.98
C ASN A 141 -13.46 15.98 -9.07
N GLY A 142 -14.68 15.95 -9.59
CA GLY A 142 -14.99 15.20 -10.81
C GLY A 142 -16.39 14.59 -10.84
N THR A 143 -16.51 13.46 -11.53
CA THR A 143 -17.78 12.74 -11.69
C THR A 143 -17.66 11.30 -11.21
N TYR A 144 -18.78 10.76 -10.74
CA TYR A 144 -18.92 9.35 -10.41
C TYR A 144 -20.37 8.92 -10.59
N THR A 145 -20.62 8.01 -11.53
CA THR A 145 -21.97 7.50 -11.85
C THR A 145 -22.07 5.99 -11.62
N GLY A 146 -21.07 5.41 -10.93
CA GLY A 146 -21.02 3.99 -10.63
C GLY A 146 -22.01 3.54 -9.53
N PRO A 147 -22.09 2.21 -9.31
CA PRO A 147 -22.91 1.63 -8.25
C PRO A 147 -22.60 2.13 -6.84
N THR A 148 -23.63 2.39 -6.03
CA THR A 148 -23.47 2.81 -4.63
C THR A 148 -23.56 1.67 -3.61
N ASN A 149 -23.91 0.47 -4.03
CA ASN A 149 -24.06 -0.69 -3.15
C ASN A 149 -22.76 -1.50 -3.04
N LEU A 150 -21.66 -0.84 -2.70
CA LEU A 150 -20.33 -1.45 -2.67
C LEU A 150 -20.12 -2.25 -1.38
N THR A 151 -19.57 -3.46 -1.50
CA THR A 151 -19.49 -4.41 -0.37
C THR A 151 -18.08 -4.79 0.02
N ARG A 152 -17.13 -4.70 -0.91
CA ARG A 152 -15.76 -5.13 -0.66
C ARG A 152 -14.78 -4.49 -1.63
N ILE A 153 -13.59 -4.18 -1.14
CA ILE A 153 -12.45 -3.82 -1.98
C ILE A 153 -11.53 -5.04 -2.04
N LEU A 154 -11.15 -5.45 -3.24
CA LEU A 154 -10.19 -6.55 -3.41
C LEU A 154 -8.77 -6.04 -3.13
N PRO A 155 -7.87 -6.88 -2.60
CA PRO A 155 -6.47 -6.51 -2.46
C PRO A 155 -5.88 -6.04 -3.79
N TYR A 156 -5.06 -4.99 -3.72
CA TYR A 156 -4.49 -4.35 -4.90
C TYR A 156 -3.05 -3.95 -4.67
N LYS A 157 -2.43 -3.45 -5.74
CA LYS A 157 -1.06 -2.96 -5.72
C LYS A 157 -0.97 -1.54 -6.23
N GLN A 158 -0.06 -0.78 -5.64
CA GLN A 158 0.39 0.51 -6.15
C GLN A 158 1.88 0.41 -6.45
N TYR A 159 2.28 0.91 -7.60
CA TYR A 159 3.66 0.99 -8.04
C TYR A 159 4.14 2.43 -7.88
N MET A 160 5.32 2.61 -7.30
CA MET A 160 5.99 3.89 -7.18
C MET A 160 7.27 3.84 -8.00
N THR A 161 7.54 4.89 -8.77
CA THR A 161 8.70 4.98 -9.65
C THR A 161 9.45 6.28 -9.37
N PRO A 162 10.79 6.25 -9.29
CA PRO A 162 11.59 7.46 -9.12
C PRO A 162 11.31 8.45 -10.27
N GLY A 163 11.03 9.71 -9.94
CA GLY A 163 10.79 10.80 -10.89
C GLY A 163 11.89 11.86 -10.92
N GLY A 164 12.92 11.72 -10.08
CA GLY A 164 13.97 12.71 -9.82
C GLY A 164 13.84 13.33 -8.41
N PRO A 165 14.66 14.36 -8.09
CA PRO A 165 14.67 15.01 -6.79
C PRO A 165 13.27 15.41 -6.32
N GLY A 166 12.84 14.86 -5.18
CA GLY A 166 11.53 15.16 -4.58
C GLY A 166 10.33 14.70 -5.38
N VAL A 167 10.48 13.89 -6.45
CA VAL A 167 9.35 13.45 -7.27
C VAL A 167 9.26 11.94 -7.29
N VAL A 168 8.08 11.43 -6.94
CA VAL A 168 7.76 10.00 -7.06
C VAL A 168 6.48 9.85 -7.87
N ALA A 169 6.59 9.28 -9.08
CA ALA A 169 5.42 8.93 -9.87
C ALA A 169 4.78 7.66 -9.31
N PHE A 170 3.45 7.53 -9.41
CA PHE A 170 2.77 6.31 -9.01
C PHE A 170 1.59 5.95 -9.90
N GLU A 171 1.29 4.66 -9.92
CA GLU A 171 0.14 4.11 -10.61
C GLU A 171 -0.36 2.83 -9.94
N GLY A 172 -1.59 2.45 -10.22
CA GLY A 172 -2.15 1.19 -9.77
C GLY A 172 -3.55 0.95 -10.28
N PHE A 173 -4.10 -0.20 -9.91
CA PHE A 173 -5.50 -0.51 -10.16
C PHE A 173 -6.08 -1.37 -9.05
N GLY A 174 -7.38 -1.26 -8.85
CA GLY A 174 -8.12 -1.96 -7.82
C GLY A 174 -9.50 -2.35 -8.34
N THR A 175 -10.12 -3.28 -7.63
CA THR A 175 -11.47 -3.75 -7.94
C THR A 175 -12.36 -3.59 -6.71
N VAL A 176 -13.50 -2.93 -6.90
CA VAL A 176 -14.53 -2.77 -5.88
C VAL A 176 -15.73 -3.62 -6.25
N ARG A 177 -16.12 -4.52 -5.35
CA ARG A 177 -17.27 -5.41 -5.54
C ARG A 177 -18.57 -4.72 -5.22
N THR A 178 -19.55 -4.97 -6.08
CA THR A 178 -20.94 -4.59 -5.86
C THR A 178 -21.63 -5.66 -5.00
N GLY A 179 -22.69 -5.26 -4.30
CA GLY A 179 -23.60 -6.19 -3.62
C GLY A 179 -24.67 -6.76 -4.54
N ASP A 180 -24.77 -6.25 -5.77
CA ASP A 180 -25.72 -6.72 -6.78
C ASP A 180 -25.04 -7.71 -7.73
N PRO A 181 -25.44 -9.00 -7.74
CA PRO A 181 -24.85 -10.01 -8.60
C PRO A 181 -25.07 -9.76 -10.11
N LEU A 182 -25.94 -8.82 -10.47
CA LEU A 182 -26.19 -8.41 -11.86
C LEU A 182 -25.28 -7.27 -12.32
N LEU A 183 -24.63 -6.56 -11.40
CA LEU A 183 -23.70 -5.48 -11.72
C LEU A 183 -22.27 -6.00 -11.77
N THR A 184 -21.52 -5.57 -12.78
CA THR A 184 -20.08 -5.83 -12.87
C THR A 184 -19.35 -5.08 -11.77
N ASP A 185 -18.35 -5.74 -11.17
CA ASP A 185 -17.39 -5.09 -10.27
C ASP A 185 -16.79 -3.83 -10.93
N ILE A 186 -16.52 -2.82 -10.13
CA ILE A 186 -15.93 -1.57 -10.58
C ILE A 186 -14.42 -1.74 -10.62
N ARG A 187 -13.80 -1.51 -11.77
CA ARG A 187 -12.35 -1.35 -11.87
C ARG A 187 -12.02 0.14 -11.75
N VAL A 188 -11.09 0.45 -10.86
CA VAL A 188 -10.57 1.80 -10.65
C VAL A 188 -9.08 1.76 -10.94
N GLU A 189 -8.64 2.56 -11.89
CA GLU A 189 -7.23 2.75 -12.22
C GLU A 189 -6.81 4.13 -11.73
N TRP A 190 -5.61 4.27 -11.17
CA TRP A 190 -5.12 5.56 -10.77
C TRP A 190 -3.69 5.79 -11.19
N SER A 191 -3.37 7.05 -11.38
CA SER A 191 -2.02 7.53 -11.62
C SER A 191 -1.84 8.93 -11.04
N GLY A 192 -0.60 9.29 -10.76
CA GLY A 192 -0.29 10.54 -10.10
C GLY A 192 1.18 10.74 -9.81
N SER A 193 1.47 11.75 -9.00
CA SER A 193 2.81 12.00 -8.48
C SER A 193 2.76 12.52 -7.05
N TYR A 194 3.77 12.16 -6.28
CA TYR A 194 4.12 12.78 -5.00
C TYR A 194 5.22 13.81 -5.23
N THR A 195 5.09 14.95 -4.57
CA THR A 195 6.12 16.00 -4.46
C THR A 195 6.60 16.06 -3.02
N LEU A 196 7.80 15.53 -2.74
CA LEU A 196 8.41 15.47 -1.42
C LEU A 196 9.15 16.78 -1.14
N HIS A 197 8.82 17.47 -0.05
CA HIS A 197 9.35 18.82 0.20
C HIS A 197 10.80 18.82 0.69
N ASN A 198 11.32 17.67 1.11
CA ASN A 198 12.72 17.48 1.47
C ASN A 198 13.61 17.09 0.28
N GLU A 199 13.06 17.04 -0.93
CA GLU A 199 13.75 16.63 -2.17
C GLU A 199 14.36 15.22 -2.12
N ALA A 200 13.94 14.37 -1.18
CA ALA A 200 14.38 12.98 -1.11
C ALA A 200 14.04 12.23 -2.41
N GLU A 201 14.88 11.25 -2.74
CA GLU A 201 14.71 10.43 -3.94
C GLU A 201 14.47 8.98 -3.55
N LEU A 202 13.58 8.35 -4.32
CA LEU A 202 13.34 6.92 -4.21
C LEU A 202 14.50 6.17 -4.90
N ASP A 203 15.19 5.29 -4.18
CA ASP A 203 16.38 4.61 -4.71
C ASP A 203 16.05 3.66 -5.88
N SER A 204 14.85 3.08 -5.86
CA SER A 204 14.36 2.19 -6.90
C SER A 204 12.84 2.17 -6.94
N SER A 205 12.24 1.65 -8.02
CA SER A 205 10.80 1.45 -8.03
C SER A 205 10.36 0.58 -6.86
N GLN A 206 9.25 0.95 -6.22
CA GLN A 206 8.66 0.23 -5.11
C GLN A 206 7.29 -0.33 -5.51
N VAL A 207 6.88 -1.42 -4.86
CA VAL A 207 5.52 -1.96 -4.98
C VAL A 207 4.91 -2.07 -3.60
N SER A 208 3.78 -1.38 -3.41
CA SER A 208 2.96 -1.50 -2.22
C SER A 208 1.83 -2.49 -2.48
N THR A 209 1.63 -3.44 -1.57
CA THR A 209 0.49 -4.37 -1.59
C THR A 209 -0.46 -3.99 -0.47
N ILE A 210 -1.72 -3.76 -0.81
CA ILE A 210 -2.72 -3.19 0.10
C ILE A 210 -3.92 -4.12 0.23
N SER A 211 -4.36 -4.36 1.46
CA SER A 211 -5.58 -5.09 1.77
C SER A 211 -6.32 -4.40 2.90
N HIS A 212 -7.56 -4.01 2.65
CA HIS A 212 -8.39 -3.36 3.66
C HIS A 212 -9.85 -3.77 3.55
N GLU A 213 -10.55 -3.53 4.64
CA GLU A 213 -11.98 -3.74 4.81
C GLU A 213 -12.62 -2.42 5.21
N PHE A 214 -13.94 -2.34 5.07
CA PHE A 214 -14.67 -1.15 5.45
C PHE A 214 -16.07 -1.46 5.95
N THR A 215 -16.63 -0.51 6.69
CA THR A 215 -18.08 -0.40 6.91
C THR A 215 -18.57 1.01 6.58
N TRP A 216 -19.84 1.13 6.22
CA TRP A 216 -20.49 2.40 5.91
C TRP A 216 -21.91 2.39 6.46
N ASP A 217 -22.24 3.39 7.28
CA ASP A 217 -23.57 3.53 7.88
C ASP A 217 -24.42 4.68 7.28
N GLY A 218 -23.90 5.36 6.26
CA GLY A 218 -24.51 6.55 5.66
C GLY A 218 -23.91 7.88 6.13
N THR A 219 -23.16 7.87 7.23
CA THR A 219 -22.52 9.07 7.81
C THR A 219 -21.05 8.87 8.17
N THR A 220 -20.66 7.65 8.56
CA THR A 220 -19.30 7.29 8.95
C THR A 220 -18.80 6.11 8.14
N TYR A 221 -17.66 6.31 7.48
CA TYR A 221 -16.92 5.30 6.73
C TYR A 221 -15.74 4.85 7.57
N HIS A 222 -15.84 3.65 8.13
CA HIS A 222 -14.77 3.03 8.90
C HIS A 222 -13.94 2.16 7.95
N VAL A 223 -12.62 2.30 7.97
CA VAL A 223 -11.68 1.53 7.16
C VAL A 223 -10.53 1.02 8.01
N TRP A 224 -10.16 -0.23 7.80
CA TRP A 224 -8.99 -0.83 8.46
C TRP A 224 -8.31 -1.83 7.55
N GLY A 225 -7.02 -2.04 7.74
CA GLY A 225 -6.28 -2.99 6.92
C GLY A 225 -4.78 -2.86 7.06
N TYR A 226 -4.08 -3.52 6.16
CA TYR A 226 -2.64 -3.64 6.17
C TYR A 226 -2.07 -3.28 4.80
N SER A 227 -0.87 -2.69 4.81
CA SER A 227 -0.05 -2.57 3.62
C SER A 227 1.41 -2.91 3.88
N THR A 228 2.04 -3.50 2.89
CA THR A 228 3.49 -3.70 2.84
C THR A 228 4.05 -2.98 1.64
N ILE A 229 5.32 -2.58 1.71
CA ILE A 229 6.06 -2.01 0.59
C ILE A 229 7.43 -2.68 0.48
N GLU A 230 7.81 -3.03 -0.74
CA GLU A 230 9.09 -3.65 -1.07
C GLU A 230 9.59 -3.13 -2.42
N PRO A 231 10.89 -3.27 -2.74
CA PRO A 231 11.40 -2.92 -4.04
C PRO A 231 10.65 -3.71 -5.11
N ALA A 232 10.16 -3.02 -6.13
CA ALA A 232 9.67 -3.65 -7.34
C ALA A 232 10.88 -4.30 -8.00
N TYR A 233 11.08 -5.60 -7.74
CA TYR A 233 12.25 -6.36 -8.20
C TYR A 233 12.61 -5.97 -9.64
N PRO A 234 13.89 -5.62 -9.91
CA PRO A 234 14.30 -5.51 -11.29
C PRO A 234 14.16 -6.90 -11.94
N HIS A 235 13.91 -6.92 -13.24
CA HIS A 235 14.33 -8.04 -14.07
C HIS A 235 15.72 -8.50 -13.63
N PRO A 236 16.00 -9.82 -13.59
CA PRO A 236 17.23 -10.33 -13.02
C PRO A 236 18.44 -9.56 -13.53
N THR A 237 19.32 -9.15 -12.62
CA THR A 237 20.55 -8.43 -12.97
C THR A 237 21.39 -9.27 -13.95
N LEU A 238 22.27 -8.63 -14.74
CA LEU A 238 23.21 -9.34 -15.64
C LEU A 238 23.98 -10.47 -14.93
N THR A 239 24.25 -10.31 -13.63
CA THR A 239 24.88 -11.30 -12.75
C THR A 239 23.97 -12.50 -12.48
N GLN A 240 22.66 -12.27 -12.27
CA GLN A 240 21.66 -13.34 -12.12
C GLN A 240 21.38 -14.05 -13.45
N TRP A 241 21.34 -13.33 -14.58
CA TRP A 241 21.33 -13.95 -15.91
C TRP A 241 22.59 -14.77 -16.17
N GLY A 242 23.76 -14.26 -15.78
CA GLY A 242 25.03 -14.98 -15.86
C GLY A 242 24.99 -16.29 -15.07
N LEU A 243 24.40 -16.28 -13.88
CA LEU A 243 24.24 -17.47 -13.05
C LEU A 243 23.25 -18.47 -13.66
N ILE A 244 22.12 -18.00 -14.20
CA ILE A 244 21.12 -18.84 -14.88
C ILE A 244 21.73 -19.48 -16.13
N VAL A 245 22.45 -18.71 -16.96
CA VAL A 245 23.14 -19.21 -18.16
C VAL A 245 24.21 -20.22 -17.79
N LEU A 246 25.00 -19.97 -16.73
CA LEU A 246 26.02 -20.90 -16.24
C LEU A 246 25.39 -22.24 -15.78
N VAL A 247 24.29 -22.18 -15.03
CA VAL A 247 23.57 -23.39 -14.58
C VAL A 247 23.02 -24.17 -15.76
N VAL A 248 22.43 -23.50 -16.76
CA VAL A 248 21.95 -24.14 -18.00
C VAL A 248 23.09 -24.81 -18.78
N LEU A 249 24.25 -24.16 -18.88
CA LEU A 249 25.44 -24.72 -19.55
C LEU A 249 26.01 -25.94 -18.81
N ILE A 250 26.06 -25.92 -17.47
CA ILE A 250 26.54 -27.06 -16.66
C ILE A 250 25.58 -28.25 -16.78
N VAL A 251 24.27 -28.01 -16.74
CA VAL A 251 23.27 -29.08 -16.87
C VAL A 251 23.28 -29.68 -18.28
N SER A 252 23.31 -28.84 -19.32
CA SER A 252 23.34 -29.32 -20.72
C SER A 252 24.62 -30.07 -21.06
N SER A 253 25.79 -29.64 -20.58
CA SER A 253 27.06 -30.35 -20.75
C SER A 253 27.08 -31.70 -20.02
N SER A 254 26.52 -31.77 -18.81
CA SER A 254 26.37 -33.01 -18.04
C SER A 254 25.46 -34.03 -18.75
N VAL A 255 24.34 -33.56 -19.33
CA VAL A 255 23.44 -34.38 -20.14
C VAL A 255 24.14 -34.88 -21.41
N PHE A 256 24.91 -34.03 -22.08
CA PHE A 256 25.66 -34.43 -23.29
C PHE A 256 26.73 -35.49 -23.00
N ILE A 257 27.44 -35.38 -21.87
CA ILE A 257 28.43 -36.37 -21.43
C ILE A 257 27.76 -37.72 -21.11
N LEU A 258 26.61 -37.69 -20.43
CA LEU A 258 25.83 -38.91 -20.12
C LEU A 258 25.30 -39.58 -21.40
N LEU A 259 24.83 -38.80 -22.38
CA LEU A 259 24.36 -39.32 -23.66
C LEU A 259 25.49 -39.94 -24.51
N ARG A 260 26.69 -39.35 -24.51
CA ARG A 260 27.86 -39.96 -25.18
C ARG A 260 28.29 -41.27 -24.51
N ARG A 261 28.29 -41.34 -23.17
CA ARG A 261 28.63 -42.57 -22.45
C ARG A 261 27.62 -43.70 -22.71
N ARG A 262 26.33 -43.39 -22.86
CA ARG A 262 25.32 -44.38 -23.27
C ARG A 262 25.53 -44.93 -24.69
N LYS A 263 25.94 -44.10 -25.66
CA LYS A 263 26.21 -44.58 -27.03
C LYS A 263 27.47 -45.46 -27.12
N ALA A 264 28.46 -45.25 -26.26
CA ALA A 264 29.68 -46.05 -26.23
C ALA A 264 29.53 -47.41 -25.50
N ALA A 265 28.43 -47.62 -24.77
CA ALA A 265 28.17 -48.82 -23.98
C ALA A 265 27.18 -49.80 -24.63
N LEU A 266 26.74 -49.55 -25.87
CA LEU A 266 25.96 -50.51 -26.65
C LEU A 266 26.92 -51.43 -27.41
N PRO A 267 27.03 -52.72 -27.05
CA PRO A 267 27.77 -53.67 -27.87
C PRO A 267 27.00 -53.89 -29.18
N VAL A 268 27.76 -53.93 -30.28
CA VAL A 268 27.28 -54.37 -31.61
C VAL A 268 26.89 -55.84 -31.56
#